data_AF-A0A942NQI6-F1
#
_entry.id   AF-A0A942NQI6-F1
#
_cell.length_a   1.000
_cell.length_b   1.000
_cell.length_c   1.000
_cell.angle_alpha   90.00
_cell.angle_beta   90.00
_cell.angle_gamma   90.00
#
_symmetry.space_group_name_H-M   'P 1'
#
loop_
_entity.id
_entity.type
_entity.pdbx_description
1 polymer ?
#
loop_
_entity_poly.entity_id
_entity_poly.type
_entity_poly.pdbx_seq_one_letter_code
_entity_poly.pdbx_strand_id
1 'polypeptide(L)'
;MKSTQTSHASKAFAVMAMLAVSATLFSSSANASILNAPAGGTFTMNLDRNALTPYYGYFLSAFWDGAASDISNPANTGSYLAGNIAATEISAVNRVFDLTPVGSDPINQPGQRFVKATSAGFGIDSDTLAGVVGTRIGMIGVQGFYAPFWPPSGGGVLNGDFSITYDANRQSGGRTGWYLANNIYFTMAVYDFSNLSLAFTDADNWRLSGDLLMSPENGGMLQGASLNDVGDFCLGTGSYAGCGQVSAVPVPAAVWLFGSGLAGFMAVAGRKQSGQRISNRENL
;
A
#
# COMPACT_ATOMS: atom_id res chain seq x y z
N MET A 1 -40.29 86.80 16.63
CA MET A 1 -39.38 85.64 16.81
C MET A 1 -39.47 84.82 15.51
N LYS A 2 -38.39 84.53 14.76
CA LYS A 2 -37.53 83.31 14.90
C LYS A 2 -38.37 82.09 15.32
N SER A 3 -38.52 80.97 14.59
CA SER A 3 -37.50 79.97 14.17
C SER A 3 -38.25 78.78 13.51
N THR A 4 -37.78 77.96 12.56
CA THR A 4 -36.66 77.99 11.57
C THR A 4 -36.98 76.94 10.46
N GLN A 5 -36.31 77.03 9.30
CA GLN A 5 -36.34 76.11 8.15
C GLN A 5 -35.95 74.65 8.48
N THR A 6 -36.47 73.65 7.77
CA THR A 6 -35.67 72.48 7.30
C THR A 6 -36.42 71.62 6.29
N SER A 7 -35.73 71.18 5.23
CA SER A 7 -36.21 70.19 4.28
C SER A 7 -35.65 68.81 4.64
N HIS A 8 -36.38 67.74 4.35
CA HIS A 8 -35.84 66.39 4.33
C HIS A 8 -35.99 65.76 2.96
N ALA A 9 -34.88 65.68 2.24
CA ALA A 9 -34.75 64.89 1.02
C ALA A 9 -34.87 63.39 1.37
N SER A 10 -35.71 62.67 0.64
CA SER A 10 -35.84 61.22 0.79
C SER A 10 -34.58 60.54 0.24
N LYS A 11 -33.80 59.89 1.12
CA LYS A 11 -32.64 59.09 0.71
C LYS A 11 -33.11 57.69 0.34
N ALA A 12 -32.99 57.34 -0.94
CA ALA A 12 -33.18 55.97 -1.40
C ALA A 12 -32.13 55.05 -0.77
N PHE A 13 -32.56 54.08 0.03
CA PHE A 13 -31.70 52.99 0.50
C PHE A 13 -31.50 51.98 -0.63
N ALA A 14 -30.33 52.01 -1.27
CA ALA A 14 -29.89 50.94 -2.16
C ALA A 14 -29.48 49.73 -1.31
N VAL A 15 -30.38 48.75 -1.17
CA VAL A 15 -30.06 47.46 -0.54
C VAL A 15 -29.28 46.62 -1.56
N MET A 16 -27.96 46.62 -1.47
CA MET A 16 -27.13 45.62 -2.15
C MET A 16 -27.34 44.25 -1.48
N ALA A 17 -28.03 43.35 -2.18
CA ALA A 17 -28.06 41.95 -1.81
C ALA A 17 -26.69 41.32 -2.09
N MET A 18 -25.92 41.04 -1.03
CA MET A 18 -24.75 40.16 -1.16
C MET A 18 -25.23 38.73 -1.39
N LEU A 19 -25.05 38.21 -2.61
CA LEU A 19 -25.14 36.77 -2.85
C LEU A 19 -23.92 36.11 -2.19
N ALA A 20 -24.09 35.60 -0.98
CA ALA A 20 -23.12 34.72 -0.36
C ALA A 20 -23.15 33.37 -1.11
N VAL A 21 -22.17 33.13 -1.97
CA VAL A 21 -21.96 31.81 -2.56
C VAL A 21 -21.41 30.89 -1.47
N SER A 22 -22.31 30.15 -0.84
CA SER A 22 -21.98 29.06 0.08
C SER A 22 -21.33 27.92 -0.71
N ALA A 23 -20.04 28.03 -0.98
CA ALA A 23 -19.23 26.92 -1.47
C ALA A 23 -19.12 25.88 -0.35
N THR A 24 -20.08 24.94 -0.32
CA THR A 24 -20.01 23.75 0.51
C THR A 24 -18.82 22.92 0.02
N LEU A 25 -17.72 22.98 0.76
CA LEU A 25 -16.61 22.05 0.63
C LEU A 25 -17.15 20.67 1.03
N PHE A 26 -17.58 19.89 0.05
CA PHE A 26 -17.84 18.47 0.23
C PHE A 26 -16.48 17.77 0.35
N SER A 27 -16.13 17.28 1.53
CA SER A 27 -14.96 16.42 1.71
C SER A 27 -15.10 15.22 0.76
N SER A 28 -14.08 15.00 -0.07
CA SER A 28 -14.12 14.00 -1.12
C SER A 28 -13.72 12.63 -0.57
N SER A 29 -14.71 11.81 -0.19
CA SER A 29 -14.43 10.46 0.31
C SER A 29 -14.07 9.48 -0.81
N ALA A 30 -13.08 8.63 -0.55
CA ALA A 30 -12.92 7.38 -1.28
C ALA A 30 -14.01 6.40 -0.80
N ASN A 31 -14.75 5.77 -1.72
CA ASN A 31 -15.93 4.95 -1.40
C ASN A 31 -15.85 3.54 -2.00
N ALA A 32 -16.55 2.60 -1.38
CA ALA A 32 -16.51 1.18 -1.74
C ALA A 32 -17.08 0.79 -3.11
N SER A 33 -17.77 1.67 -3.84
CA SER A 33 -18.61 1.27 -4.99
C SER A 33 -17.87 0.49 -6.09
N ILE A 34 -16.56 0.72 -6.26
CA ILE A 34 -15.71 0.07 -7.28
C ILE A 34 -14.48 -0.64 -6.64
N LEU A 35 -14.48 -0.85 -5.31
CA LEU A 35 -13.41 -1.54 -4.58
C LEU A 35 -13.46 -3.07 -4.74
N ASN A 36 -13.09 -3.59 -5.92
CA ASN A 36 -12.87 -5.03 -6.14
C ASN A 36 -11.81 -5.33 -7.23
N ALA A 37 -11.20 -6.51 -7.19
CA ALA A 37 -10.19 -6.92 -8.16
C ALA A 37 -10.69 -6.98 -9.63
N PRO A 38 -11.91 -7.45 -9.94
CA PRO A 38 -12.48 -7.34 -11.30
C PRO A 38 -12.57 -5.91 -11.86
N ALA A 39 -12.57 -4.88 -10.99
CA ALA A 39 -12.52 -3.46 -11.36
C ALA A 39 -11.14 -2.81 -11.13
N GLY A 40 -10.08 -3.63 -10.95
CA GLY A 40 -8.70 -3.14 -10.83
C GLY A 40 -8.24 -2.79 -9.41
N GLY A 41 -8.94 -3.27 -8.38
CA GLY A 41 -8.48 -3.13 -6.99
C GLY A 41 -7.35 -4.10 -6.64
N THR A 42 -6.19 -3.58 -6.19
CA THR A 42 -5.04 -4.39 -5.73
C THR A 42 -4.41 -3.83 -4.46
N PHE A 43 -3.81 -4.70 -3.64
CA PHE A 43 -2.92 -4.31 -2.53
C PHE A 43 -1.52 -4.90 -2.72
N THR A 44 -0.50 -4.07 -2.85
CA THR A 44 0.91 -4.50 -2.96
C THR A 44 1.61 -4.31 -1.62
N MET A 45 2.34 -5.34 -1.15
CA MET A 45 3.31 -5.22 -0.05
C MET A 45 4.75 -5.35 -0.56
N ASN A 46 5.65 -4.58 0.04
CA ASN A 46 7.10 -4.72 -0.09
C ASN A 46 7.72 -4.80 1.31
N LEU A 47 8.03 -6.01 1.78
CA LEU A 47 8.61 -6.18 3.13
C LEU A 47 10.13 -6.03 3.11
N ASP A 48 10.71 -5.29 4.07
CA ASP A 48 12.16 -5.26 4.26
C ASP A 48 12.64 -6.53 4.98
N ARG A 49 13.44 -7.30 4.26
CA ARG A 49 14.10 -8.51 4.74
C ARG A 49 14.96 -8.26 5.99
N ASN A 50 15.66 -7.12 6.06
CA ASN A 50 16.53 -6.82 7.19
C ASN A 50 15.71 -6.53 8.44
N ALA A 51 14.68 -5.69 8.32
CA ALA A 51 13.72 -5.41 9.38
C ALA A 51 12.98 -6.65 9.92
N LEU A 52 12.78 -7.69 9.11
CA LEU A 52 12.21 -8.97 9.58
C LEU A 52 13.22 -9.90 10.29
N THR A 53 14.52 -9.67 10.17
CA THR A 53 15.56 -10.54 10.74
C THR A 53 15.52 -10.67 12.29
N PRO A 54 15.20 -9.63 13.08
CA PRO A 54 15.09 -9.74 14.55
C PRO A 54 14.05 -10.74 15.06
N TYR A 55 13.05 -11.11 14.26
CA TYR A 55 11.97 -12.01 14.67
C TYR A 55 12.38 -13.50 14.49
N TYR A 56 13.44 -13.94 15.15
CA TYR A 56 14.03 -15.29 14.97
C TYR A 56 14.50 -15.60 13.54
N GLY A 57 15.01 -14.59 12.84
CA GLY A 57 15.51 -14.71 11.46
C GLY A 57 14.42 -14.72 10.39
N TYR A 58 13.16 -14.42 10.77
CA TYR A 58 11.95 -14.47 9.94
C TYR A 58 12.17 -13.99 8.50
N PHE A 59 11.71 -14.79 7.55
CA PHE A 59 11.69 -14.42 6.13
C PHE A 59 10.47 -14.97 5.42
N LEU A 60 10.08 -14.31 4.34
CA LEU A 60 9.05 -14.84 3.45
C LEU A 60 9.63 -16.04 2.69
N SER A 61 8.98 -17.20 2.81
CA SER A 61 9.39 -18.45 2.15
C SER A 61 8.43 -18.87 1.05
N ALA A 62 7.14 -18.58 1.21
CA ALA A 62 6.11 -18.91 0.24
C ALA A 62 5.14 -17.75 0.07
N PHE A 63 4.60 -17.63 -1.15
CA PHE A 63 3.55 -16.69 -1.47
C PHE A 63 2.59 -17.33 -2.46
N TRP A 64 1.31 -17.32 -2.11
CA TRP A 64 0.22 -17.77 -2.96
C TRP A 64 -0.71 -16.59 -3.18
N ASP A 65 -0.77 -16.07 -4.41
CA ASP A 65 -1.70 -15.02 -4.81
C ASP A 65 -3.17 -15.50 -4.82
N GLY A 66 -4.10 -14.67 -5.29
CA GLY A 66 -5.53 -15.02 -5.34
C GLY A 66 -5.83 -16.29 -6.15
N ALA A 67 -5.07 -16.56 -7.21
CA ALA A 67 -5.24 -17.75 -8.05
C ALA A 67 -4.57 -18.99 -7.43
N ALA A 68 -3.34 -18.84 -6.93
CA ALA A 68 -2.59 -19.93 -6.29
C ALA A 68 -3.20 -20.36 -4.94
N SER A 69 -3.91 -19.45 -4.25
CA SER A 69 -4.63 -19.72 -3.00
C SER A 69 -6.16 -19.78 -3.17
N ASP A 70 -6.67 -19.97 -4.40
CA ASP A 70 -8.10 -19.95 -4.72
C ASP A 70 -8.95 -20.74 -3.71
N ILE A 71 -9.94 -20.06 -3.13
CA ILE A 71 -10.87 -20.60 -2.14
C ILE A 71 -11.97 -21.49 -2.76
N SER A 72 -12.13 -21.51 -4.09
CA SER A 72 -13.01 -22.48 -4.75
C SER A 72 -12.43 -23.91 -4.72
N ASN A 73 -11.11 -24.03 -4.57
CA ASN A 73 -10.41 -25.31 -4.48
C ASN A 73 -10.35 -25.82 -3.03
N PRO A 74 -11.04 -26.91 -2.67
CA PRO A 74 -11.05 -27.44 -1.30
C PRO A 74 -9.70 -27.96 -0.81
N ALA A 75 -8.71 -28.17 -1.70
CA ALA A 75 -7.34 -28.52 -1.30
C ALA A 75 -6.59 -27.36 -0.63
N ASN A 76 -6.95 -26.10 -0.94
CA ASN A 76 -6.27 -24.87 -0.48
C ASN A 76 -6.62 -24.49 0.98
N THR A 77 -6.64 -25.50 1.86
CA THR A 77 -6.79 -25.33 3.31
C THR A 77 -5.57 -24.62 3.91
N GLY A 78 -5.75 -23.94 5.05
CA GLY A 78 -4.64 -23.38 5.80
C GLY A 78 -3.61 -24.44 6.20
N SER A 79 -4.07 -25.66 6.52
CA SER A 79 -3.18 -26.78 6.87
C SER A 79 -2.32 -27.26 5.70
N TYR A 80 -2.88 -27.30 4.48
CA TYR A 80 -2.12 -27.60 3.27
C TYR A 80 -1.07 -26.51 2.98
N LEU A 81 -1.45 -25.23 3.03
CA LEU A 81 -0.53 -24.13 2.77
C LEU A 81 0.59 -24.08 3.83
N ALA A 82 0.28 -24.37 5.11
CA ALA A 82 1.26 -24.40 6.19
C ALA A 82 2.29 -25.52 6.00
N GLY A 83 1.85 -26.69 5.54
CA GLY A 83 2.72 -27.81 5.19
C GLY A 83 3.62 -27.56 3.95
N ASN A 84 3.39 -26.48 3.21
CA ASN A 84 4.20 -26.07 2.06
C ASN A 84 5.09 -24.83 2.33
N ILE A 85 5.20 -24.38 3.59
CA ILE A 85 6.24 -23.41 3.99
C ILE A 85 7.61 -24.12 3.91
N ALA A 86 8.57 -23.53 3.19
CA ALA A 86 9.91 -24.09 3.04
C ALA A 86 10.92 -23.47 4.02
N ALA A 87 12.11 -24.06 4.10
CA ALA A 87 13.27 -23.45 4.77
C ALA A 87 14.10 -22.57 3.81
N THR A 88 13.53 -22.15 2.68
CA THR A 88 14.19 -21.36 1.63
C THR A 88 13.47 -20.03 1.47
N GLU A 89 14.26 -18.96 1.41
CA GLU A 89 13.76 -17.58 1.28
C GLU A 89 13.34 -17.27 -0.16
N ILE A 90 12.26 -16.50 -0.31
CA ILE A 90 11.83 -15.89 -1.57
C ILE A 90 11.83 -14.36 -1.44
N SER A 91 11.78 -13.68 -2.58
CA SER A 91 11.65 -12.22 -2.61
C SER A 91 10.36 -11.76 -1.93
N ALA A 92 10.49 -10.85 -0.96
CA ALA A 92 9.38 -10.26 -0.21
C ALA A 92 8.85 -8.93 -0.78
N VAL A 93 9.36 -8.49 -1.94
CA VAL A 93 8.85 -7.34 -2.70
C VAL A 93 7.82 -7.77 -3.75
N ASN A 94 6.97 -6.86 -4.18
CA ASN A 94 5.89 -7.06 -5.16
C ASN A 94 4.91 -8.19 -4.78
N ARG A 95 4.54 -8.30 -3.50
CA ARG A 95 3.49 -9.24 -3.06
C ARG A 95 2.13 -8.61 -3.29
N VAL A 96 1.46 -8.98 -4.40
CA VAL A 96 0.17 -8.40 -4.80
C VAL A 96 -0.99 -9.28 -4.37
N PHE A 97 -1.95 -8.70 -3.66
CA PHE A 97 -3.17 -9.33 -3.20
C PHE A 97 -4.37 -8.75 -3.95
N ASP A 98 -5.28 -9.64 -4.35
CA ASP A 98 -6.51 -9.28 -5.03
C ASP A 98 -7.55 -8.82 -4.02
N LEU A 99 -8.16 -7.65 -4.26
CA LEU A 99 -9.26 -7.18 -3.42
C LEU A 99 -10.54 -7.96 -3.69
N THR A 100 -11.15 -8.48 -2.64
CA THR A 100 -12.42 -9.21 -2.71
C THR A 100 -13.57 -8.32 -3.16
N PRO A 101 -14.60 -8.90 -3.81
CA PRO A 101 -15.81 -8.17 -4.19
C PRO A 101 -16.51 -7.54 -2.98
N VAL A 102 -17.22 -6.45 -3.26
CA VAL A 102 -18.15 -5.83 -2.31
C VAL A 102 -19.32 -6.77 -2.08
N GLY A 103 -19.62 -7.11 -0.82
CA GLY A 103 -20.76 -7.96 -0.50
C GLY A 103 -20.62 -8.71 0.83
N SER A 104 -21.13 -9.93 0.85
CA SER A 104 -21.07 -10.86 1.98
C SER A 104 -19.83 -11.75 1.91
N ASP A 105 -19.26 -12.10 3.07
CA ASP A 105 -18.11 -13.01 3.17
C ASP A 105 -18.35 -14.32 2.39
N PRO A 106 -17.36 -14.86 1.65
CA PRO A 106 -17.51 -16.12 0.92
C PRO A 106 -17.92 -17.29 1.83
N ILE A 107 -18.84 -18.13 1.34
CA ILE A 107 -19.29 -19.35 2.01
C ILE A 107 -18.51 -20.58 1.51
N ASN A 108 -18.56 -21.69 2.25
CA ASN A 108 -17.94 -22.97 1.89
C ASN A 108 -16.43 -22.91 1.62
N GLN A 109 -15.71 -22.03 2.33
CA GLN A 109 -14.27 -21.87 2.19
C GLN A 109 -13.50 -23.13 2.65
N PRO A 110 -12.27 -23.37 2.13
CA PRO A 110 -11.45 -24.48 2.57
C PRO A 110 -11.12 -24.37 4.07
N GLY A 111 -10.81 -25.50 4.72
CA GLY A 111 -10.50 -25.54 6.15
C GLY A 111 -9.46 -24.48 6.56
N GLN A 112 -9.73 -23.78 7.68
CA GLN A 112 -8.91 -22.70 8.23
C GLN A 112 -8.74 -21.44 7.34
N ARG A 113 -9.42 -21.33 6.20
CA ARG A 113 -9.54 -20.10 5.42
C ARG A 113 -10.76 -19.30 5.88
N PHE A 114 -10.61 -17.99 6.09
CA PHE A 114 -11.73 -17.12 6.47
C PHE A 114 -11.68 -15.76 5.74
N VAL A 115 -11.45 -15.80 4.42
CA VAL A 115 -11.55 -14.67 3.49
C VAL A 115 -12.79 -13.84 3.80
N LYS A 116 -12.58 -12.53 3.78
CA LYS A 116 -13.59 -11.51 4.03
C LYS A 116 -13.97 -10.83 2.75
N ALA A 117 -15.24 -10.46 2.59
CA ALA A 117 -15.65 -9.56 1.53
C ALA A 117 -15.35 -8.09 1.88
N THR A 118 -15.23 -7.25 0.86
CA THR A 118 -15.15 -5.80 1.02
C THR A 118 -16.52 -5.25 1.42
N SER A 119 -16.52 -4.29 2.34
CA SER A 119 -17.75 -3.71 2.89
C SER A 119 -18.32 -2.64 1.97
N ALA A 120 -19.61 -2.68 1.66
CA ALA A 120 -20.28 -1.66 0.83
C ALA A 120 -20.26 -0.25 1.43
N GLY A 121 -20.09 -0.14 2.76
CA GLY A 121 -19.91 1.13 3.47
C GLY A 121 -18.46 1.53 3.73
N PHE A 122 -17.47 0.82 3.17
CA PHE A 122 -16.07 1.21 3.33
C PHE A 122 -15.84 2.61 2.74
N GLY A 123 -15.13 3.44 3.50
CA GLY A 123 -14.62 4.71 3.00
C GLY A 123 -13.48 5.26 3.84
N ILE A 124 -12.77 6.22 3.23
CA ILE A 124 -11.68 6.98 3.84
C ILE A 124 -12.06 8.46 3.73
N ASP A 125 -12.01 9.16 4.87
CA ASP A 125 -12.13 10.61 4.93
C ASP A 125 -10.83 11.26 4.42
N SER A 126 -10.91 12.12 3.40
CA SER A 126 -9.72 12.70 2.74
C SER A 126 -8.91 13.64 3.63
N ASP A 127 -9.55 14.24 4.62
CA ASP A 127 -9.02 15.37 5.36
C ASP A 127 -8.33 14.91 6.65
N THR A 128 -8.84 13.82 7.23
CA THR A 128 -8.36 13.18 8.47
C THR A 128 -7.68 11.83 8.25
N LEU A 129 -7.83 11.23 7.06
CA LEU A 129 -7.47 9.84 6.74
C LEU A 129 -8.14 8.79 7.65
N ALA A 130 -9.21 9.16 8.37
CA ALA A 130 -9.98 8.23 9.20
C ALA A 130 -10.83 7.27 8.35
N GLY A 131 -11.03 6.06 8.85
CA GLY A 131 -11.90 5.06 8.24
C GLY A 131 -13.29 4.97 8.88
N VAL A 132 -14.23 4.35 8.17
CA VAL A 132 -15.54 4.01 8.72
C VAL A 132 -15.42 2.77 9.62
N VAL A 133 -15.63 2.94 10.93
CA VAL A 133 -15.54 1.88 11.94
C VAL A 133 -16.49 0.72 11.60
N GLY A 134 -16.00 -0.51 11.75
CA GLY A 134 -16.77 -1.74 11.45
C GLY A 134 -16.81 -2.11 9.97
N THR A 135 -16.18 -1.33 9.09
CA THR A 135 -16.02 -1.63 7.66
C THR A 135 -14.60 -2.10 7.36
N ARG A 136 -14.44 -2.80 6.23
CA ARG A 136 -13.15 -3.37 5.80
C ARG A 136 -13.04 -3.49 4.28
N ILE A 137 -11.81 -3.53 3.78
CA ILE A 137 -11.47 -4.14 2.50
C ILE A 137 -10.97 -5.55 2.78
N GLY A 138 -11.54 -6.56 2.13
CA GLY A 138 -11.06 -7.94 2.22
C GLY A 138 -10.14 -8.31 1.06
N MET A 139 -9.21 -9.24 1.27
CA MET A 139 -8.24 -9.68 0.27
C MET A 139 -8.11 -11.20 0.20
N ILE A 140 -7.70 -11.71 -0.96
CA ILE A 140 -7.28 -13.10 -1.15
C ILE A 140 -5.78 -13.14 -1.40
N GLY A 141 -5.12 -14.15 -0.84
CA GLY A 141 -3.69 -14.37 -0.92
C GLY A 141 -3.12 -14.76 0.43
N VAL A 142 -2.06 -15.56 0.43
CA VAL A 142 -1.45 -16.12 1.63
C VAL A 142 0.08 -15.99 1.55
N GLN A 143 0.69 -15.55 2.65
CA GLN A 143 2.12 -15.51 2.87
C GLN A 143 2.51 -16.62 3.85
N GLY A 144 3.50 -17.42 3.46
CA GLY A 144 4.18 -18.37 4.33
C GLY A 144 5.55 -17.83 4.72
N PHE A 145 5.74 -17.60 6.02
CA PHE A 145 7.01 -17.16 6.58
C PHE A 145 7.69 -18.30 7.34
N TYR A 146 9.02 -18.31 7.31
CA TYR A 146 9.83 -19.27 8.07
C TYR A 146 10.75 -18.54 9.04
N ALA A 147 10.77 -19.02 10.29
CA ALA A 147 11.60 -18.54 11.37
C ALA A 147 12.64 -19.62 11.71
N PRO A 148 13.87 -19.58 11.17
CA PRO A 148 14.88 -20.63 11.37
C PRO A 148 15.32 -20.77 12.83
N PHE A 149 15.26 -19.70 13.63
CA PHE A 149 15.70 -19.70 15.03
C PHE A 149 14.56 -19.86 16.03
N TRP A 150 13.33 -20.14 15.57
CA TRP A 150 12.18 -20.36 16.43
C TRP A 150 12.33 -21.66 17.24
N PRO A 151 12.17 -21.66 18.58
CA PRO A 151 12.33 -22.88 19.37
C PRO A 151 11.26 -23.95 19.05
N PRO A 152 11.61 -25.25 19.01
CA PRO A 152 12.94 -25.83 19.28
C PRO A 152 13.83 -26.01 18.04
N SER A 153 13.29 -25.94 16.81
CA SER A 153 14.00 -26.38 15.60
C SER A 153 13.55 -25.64 14.33
N GLY A 154 13.18 -24.37 14.46
CA GLY A 154 12.52 -23.58 13.43
C GLY A 154 10.99 -23.72 13.45
N GLY A 155 10.30 -22.80 12.78
CA GLY A 155 8.84 -22.75 12.73
C GLY A 155 8.32 -22.01 11.50
N GLY A 156 7.13 -22.39 11.04
CA GLY A 156 6.41 -21.72 9.96
C GLY A 156 5.20 -20.94 10.48
N VAL A 157 4.96 -19.76 9.92
CA VAL A 157 3.77 -18.92 10.21
C VAL A 157 3.07 -18.60 8.90
N LEU A 158 1.75 -18.81 8.86
CA LEU A 158 0.91 -18.30 7.78
C LEU A 158 0.24 -17.00 8.22
N ASN A 159 0.25 -16.01 7.33
CA ASN A 159 -0.63 -14.86 7.38
C ASN A 159 -1.31 -14.72 6.01
N GLY A 160 -2.60 -14.43 5.97
CA GLY A 160 -3.33 -14.38 4.70
C GLY A 160 -4.80 -14.04 4.85
N ASP A 161 -5.52 -14.13 3.73
CA ASP A 161 -6.95 -13.84 3.64
C ASP A 161 -7.29 -12.45 4.22
N PHE A 162 -6.38 -11.49 4.00
CA PHE A 162 -6.24 -10.31 4.83
C PHE A 162 -7.47 -9.39 4.82
N SER A 163 -7.55 -8.48 5.79
CA SER A 163 -8.48 -7.35 5.74
C SER A 163 -7.85 -6.06 6.24
N ILE A 164 -8.02 -4.96 5.50
CA ILE A 164 -7.71 -3.62 5.98
C ILE A 164 -8.90 -3.13 6.79
N THR A 165 -8.67 -2.77 8.04
CA THR A 165 -9.71 -2.31 8.98
C THR A 165 -9.22 -1.05 9.71
N TYR A 166 -10.16 -0.19 10.12
CA TYR A 166 -9.89 1.00 10.92
C TYR A 166 -10.40 0.84 12.36
N ASP A 167 -9.54 1.14 13.33
CA ASP A 167 -9.88 1.29 14.75
C ASP A 167 -9.22 2.57 15.30
N ALA A 168 -10.05 3.55 15.68
CA ALA A 168 -9.60 4.81 16.25
C ALA A 168 -8.77 4.63 17.54
N ASN A 169 -8.98 3.55 18.31
CA ASN A 169 -8.20 3.28 19.52
C ASN A 169 -6.73 2.95 19.21
N ARG A 170 -6.43 2.53 17.97
CA ARG A 170 -5.05 2.30 17.49
C ARG A 170 -4.36 3.58 17.03
N GLN A 171 -5.00 4.75 17.07
CA GLN A 171 -4.38 6.06 16.74
C GLN A 171 -3.46 6.57 17.87
N SER A 172 -2.35 5.86 18.10
CA SER A 172 -1.36 6.23 19.12
C SER A 172 0.02 5.66 18.78
N GLY A 173 1.08 6.38 19.16
CA GLY A 173 2.46 5.92 18.98
C GLY A 173 2.90 5.82 17.51
N GLY A 174 2.51 6.78 16.66
CA GLY A 174 2.86 6.81 15.23
C GLY A 174 1.92 6.03 14.31
N ARG A 175 1.02 5.22 14.87
CA ARG A 175 -0.02 4.48 14.14
C ARG A 175 -1.18 5.38 13.72
N THR A 176 -1.76 5.09 12.56
CA THR A 176 -2.89 5.86 11.97
C THR A 176 -4.29 5.34 12.30
N GLY A 177 -4.40 4.26 13.07
CA GLY A 177 -5.68 3.58 13.34
C GLY A 177 -6.02 2.50 12.31
N TRP A 178 -5.42 2.55 11.13
CA TRP A 178 -5.51 1.50 10.13
C TRP A 178 -4.55 0.35 10.43
N TYR A 179 -5.00 -0.87 10.17
CA TYR A 179 -4.21 -2.08 10.32
C TYR A 179 -4.64 -3.17 9.33
N LEU A 180 -3.70 -4.08 9.04
CA LEU A 180 -3.92 -5.29 8.28
C LEU A 180 -4.20 -6.46 9.23
N ALA A 181 -5.43 -6.98 9.19
CA ALA A 181 -5.84 -8.17 9.91
C ALA A 181 -5.58 -9.44 9.09
N ASN A 182 -4.90 -10.43 9.67
CA ASN A 182 -4.92 -11.82 9.21
C ASN A 182 -6.35 -12.39 9.35
N ASN A 183 -6.75 -13.30 8.46
CA ASN A 183 -7.91 -14.15 8.68
C ASN A 183 -7.66 -15.65 8.38
N ILE A 184 -6.41 -16.09 8.17
CA ILE A 184 -6.11 -17.53 8.09
C ILE A 184 -5.91 -18.10 9.51
N TYR A 185 -6.55 -19.22 9.83
CA TYR A 185 -6.71 -19.80 11.19
C TYR A 185 -7.44 -18.93 12.23
N PHE A 186 -7.04 -17.67 12.44
CA PHE A 186 -7.57 -16.77 13.46
C PHE A 186 -7.42 -15.30 13.05
N THR A 187 -8.31 -14.43 13.53
CA THR A 187 -8.19 -12.99 13.28
C THR A 187 -7.20 -12.34 14.25
N MET A 188 -6.21 -11.64 13.70
CA MET A 188 -5.20 -10.89 14.45
C MET A 188 -4.68 -9.72 13.60
N ALA A 189 -4.42 -8.56 14.17
CA ALA A 189 -3.66 -7.51 13.48
C ALA A 189 -2.22 -7.99 13.24
N VAL A 190 -1.75 -8.02 11.99
CA VAL A 190 -0.38 -8.43 11.62
C VAL A 190 0.53 -7.22 11.49
N TYR A 191 0.01 -6.17 10.85
CA TYR A 191 0.70 -4.91 10.67
C TYR A 191 -0.23 -3.74 11.01
N ASP A 192 0.27 -2.74 11.73
CA ASP A 192 -0.34 -1.42 11.84
C ASP A 192 0.19 -0.52 10.71
N PHE A 193 -0.56 0.50 10.28
CA PHE A 193 -0.11 1.42 9.23
C PHE A 193 0.37 2.77 9.79
N SER A 194 1.49 3.26 9.28
CA SER A 194 2.06 4.60 9.54
C SER A 194 2.24 5.42 8.26
N ASN A 195 2.55 6.72 8.42
CA ASN A 195 2.92 7.65 7.35
C ASN A 195 2.00 7.62 6.10
N LEU A 196 0.69 7.52 6.34
CA LEU A 196 -0.30 7.39 5.28
C LEU A 196 -0.29 8.58 4.30
N SER A 197 -0.35 8.26 3.02
CA SER A 197 -0.55 9.17 1.92
C SER A 197 -1.71 8.70 1.05
N LEU A 198 -2.76 9.51 0.95
CA LEU A 198 -3.88 9.32 0.04
C LEU A 198 -3.65 10.19 -1.21
N ALA A 199 -3.67 9.59 -2.39
CA ALA A 199 -3.80 10.31 -3.64
C ALA A 199 -5.15 9.95 -4.27
N PHE A 200 -6.05 10.93 -4.31
CA PHE A 200 -7.43 10.78 -4.75
C PHE A 200 -7.65 11.61 -6.03
N THR A 201 -8.08 10.97 -7.12
CA THR A 201 -8.54 11.66 -8.34
C THR A 201 -10.06 11.66 -8.38
N ASP A 202 -10.66 10.48 -8.18
CA ASP A 202 -12.10 10.26 -8.08
C ASP A 202 -12.37 8.96 -7.29
N ALA A 203 -13.64 8.56 -7.17
CA ALA A 203 -14.07 7.39 -6.40
C ALA A 203 -13.49 6.05 -6.91
N ASP A 204 -13.11 5.99 -8.18
CA ASP A 204 -12.67 4.78 -8.88
C ASP A 204 -11.15 4.78 -9.09
N ASN A 205 -10.53 5.96 -9.05
CA ASN A 205 -9.10 6.20 -9.27
C ASN A 205 -8.48 6.89 -8.04
N TRP A 206 -8.09 6.08 -7.06
CA TRP A 206 -7.30 6.54 -5.91
C TRP A 206 -6.32 5.48 -5.42
N ARG A 207 -5.34 5.93 -4.61
CA ARG A 207 -4.43 5.05 -3.87
C ARG A 207 -4.23 5.52 -2.44
N LEU A 208 -4.05 4.57 -1.53
CA LEU A 208 -3.54 4.78 -0.18
C LEU A 208 -2.22 4.01 -0.04
N SER A 209 -1.16 4.68 0.39
CA SER A 209 0.15 4.08 0.64
C SER A 209 0.73 4.54 1.97
N GLY A 210 1.65 3.77 2.53
CA GLY A 210 2.36 4.08 3.77
C GLY A 210 3.21 2.89 4.20
N ASP A 211 3.75 2.97 5.41
CA ASP A 211 4.60 1.91 5.97
C ASP A 211 3.79 0.88 6.76
N LEU A 212 4.32 -0.33 6.81
CA LEU A 212 3.85 -1.50 7.54
C LEU A 212 4.66 -1.62 8.83
N LEU A 213 4.07 -1.24 9.95
CA LEU A 213 4.65 -1.48 11.26
C LEU A 213 4.26 -2.86 11.77
N MET A 214 5.20 -3.63 12.31
CA MET A 214 4.89 -4.88 13.02
C MET A 214 3.89 -4.60 14.16
N SER A 215 2.70 -5.20 14.13
CA SER A 215 1.70 -4.93 15.16
C SER A 215 2.17 -5.40 16.55
N PRO A 216 1.65 -4.83 17.66
CA PRO A 216 1.92 -5.34 19.00
C PRO A 216 1.50 -6.82 19.17
N GLU A 217 0.41 -7.23 18.54
CA GLU A 217 -0.10 -8.59 18.62
C GLU A 217 0.84 -9.59 17.93
N ASN A 218 1.27 -9.29 16.70
CA ASN A 218 2.14 -10.16 15.91
C ASN A 218 3.59 -10.10 16.39
N GLY A 219 4.09 -8.92 16.77
CA GLY A 219 5.39 -8.76 17.42
C GLY A 219 5.47 -9.53 18.73
N GLY A 220 4.41 -9.49 19.55
CA GLY A 220 4.28 -10.29 20.78
C GLY A 220 4.24 -11.80 20.50
N MET A 221 3.47 -12.25 19.51
CA MET A 221 3.45 -13.65 19.07
C MET A 221 4.84 -14.13 18.62
N LEU A 222 5.57 -13.30 17.87
CA LEU A 222 6.91 -13.57 17.35
C LEU A 222 8.04 -13.23 18.36
N GLN A 223 7.71 -12.87 19.60
CA GLN A 223 8.62 -12.42 20.68
C GLN A 223 9.64 -11.34 20.24
N GLY A 224 9.26 -10.49 19.29
CA GLY A 224 10.10 -9.43 18.73
C GLY A 224 9.60 -8.03 19.06
N ALA A 225 10.20 -7.03 18.42
CA ALA A 225 9.81 -5.63 18.60
C ALA A 225 8.38 -5.37 18.11
N SER A 226 7.66 -4.51 18.82
CA SER A 226 6.38 -3.96 18.34
C SER A 226 6.61 -2.60 17.70
N LEU A 227 5.79 -2.26 16.71
CA LEU A 227 5.80 -0.99 15.97
C LEU A 227 7.11 -0.68 15.23
N ASN A 228 7.94 -1.70 14.97
CA ASN A 228 9.07 -1.57 14.07
C ASN A 228 8.57 -1.56 12.63
N ASP A 229 9.04 -0.61 11.83
CA ASP A 229 8.84 -0.61 10.38
C ASP A 229 9.42 -1.89 9.78
N VAL A 230 8.62 -2.60 8.97
CA VAL A 230 9.00 -3.83 8.26
C VAL A 230 8.71 -3.76 6.76
N GLY A 231 8.52 -2.56 6.21
CA GLY A 231 8.39 -2.30 4.78
C GLY A 231 7.15 -1.47 4.40
N ASP A 232 6.83 -1.43 3.11
CA ASP A 232 5.82 -0.53 2.55
C ASP A 232 4.56 -1.27 2.06
N PHE A 233 3.45 -0.54 1.96
CA PHE A 233 2.28 -0.98 1.18
C PHE A 233 1.76 0.07 0.20
N CYS A 234 1.06 -0.39 -0.82
CA CYS A 234 0.20 0.45 -1.66
C CYS A 234 -1.10 -0.27 -2.01
N LEU A 235 -2.21 0.30 -1.55
CA LEU A 235 -3.57 0.00 -1.95
C LEU A 235 -3.95 0.90 -3.12
N GLY A 236 -4.42 0.34 -4.24
CA GLY A 236 -4.79 1.12 -5.41
C GLY A 236 -6.00 0.58 -6.16
N THR A 237 -6.75 1.47 -6.79
CA THR A 237 -7.93 1.18 -7.63
C THR A 237 -7.81 1.91 -8.98
N GLY A 238 -8.51 1.41 -10.00
CA GLY A 238 -8.55 2.05 -11.33
C GLY A 238 -7.17 2.26 -11.93
N SER A 239 -6.82 3.50 -12.28
CA SER A 239 -5.49 3.86 -12.80
C SER A 239 -4.33 3.65 -11.83
N TYR A 240 -4.60 3.40 -10.55
CA TYR A 240 -3.59 3.06 -9.53
C TYR A 240 -3.53 1.57 -9.20
N ALA A 241 -4.23 0.70 -9.93
CA ALA A 241 -4.03 -0.74 -9.89
C ALA A 241 -2.53 -1.10 -10.04
N GLY A 242 -2.04 -2.05 -9.24
CA GLY A 242 -0.63 -2.45 -9.23
C GLY A 242 0.34 -1.41 -8.64
N CYS A 243 -0.15 -0.36 -7.95
CA CYS A 243 0.74 0.61 -7.32
C CYS A 243 1.68 -0.04 -6.29
N GLY A 244 2.81 0.61 -6.03
CA GLY A 244 3.85 0.07 -5.14
C GLY A 244 4.70 -1.06 -5.75
N GLN A 245 4.36 -1.58 -6.93
CA GLN A 245 5.24 -2.53 -7.62
C GLN A 245 6.55 -1.86 -8.06
N VAL A 246 7.67 -2.37 -7.57
CA VAL A 246 9.01 -1.94 -7.96
C VAL A 246 9.51 -2.79 -9.14
N SER A 247 9.97 -2.12 -10.21
CA SER A 247 10.63 -2.82 -11.31
C SER A 247 12.00 -3.31 -10.84
N ALA A 248 12.10 -4.60 -10.52
CA ALA A 248 13.37 -5.27 -10.32
C ALA A 248 14.14 -5.32 -11.66
N VAL A 249 14.86 -4.23 -11.98
CA VAL A 249 15.70 -4.14 -13.18
C VAL A 249 16.66 -5.34 -13.15
N PRO A 250 16.61 -6.25 -14.15
CA PRO A 250 17.52 -7.38 -14.17
C PRO A 250 18.95 -6.84 -14.24
N VAL A 251 19.75 -7.13 -13.21
CA VAL A 251 21.15 -6.68 -13.09
C VAL A 251 21.95 -6.90 -14.39
N PRO A 252 21.77 -7.99 -15.17
CA PRO A 252 22.41 -8.13 -16.47
C PRO A 252 22.14 -6.96 -17.44
N ALA A 253 20.90 -6.46 -17.53
CA ALA A 253 20.54 -5.37 -18.43
C ALA A 253 21.17 -4.03 -17.97
N ALA A 254 21.23 -3.79 -16.66
CA ALA A 254 21.93 -2.62 -16.11
C ALA A 254 23.43 -2.66 -16.47
N VAL A 255 24.09 -3.81 -16.34
CA VAL A 255 25.51 -3.97 -16.73
C VAL A 255 25.73 -3.68 -18.22
N TRP A 256 24.82 -4.10 -19.11
CA TRP A 256 24.90 -3.78 -20.54
C TRP A 256 24.66 -2.29 -20.84
N LEU A 257 23.74 -1.63 -20.14
CA LEU A 257 23.48 -0.19 -20.30
C LEU A 257 24.65 0.67 -19.77
N PHE A 258 25.21 0.32 -18.62
CA PHE A 258 26.41 0.99 -18.10
C PHE A 258 27.64 0.73 -18.98
N GLY A 259 27.84 -0.51 -19.44
CA GLY A 259 28.96 -0.87 -20.32
C GLY A 259 28.92 -0.17 -21.68
N SER A 260 27.74 -0.13 -22.32
CA SER A 260 27.56 0.56 -23.62
C SER A 260 27.66 2.09 -23.48
N GLY A 261 27.11 2.67 -22.41
CA GLY A 261 27.28 4.09 -22.10
C GLY A 261 28.74 4.49 -21.90
N LEU A 262 29.49 3.72 -21.12
CA LEU A 262 30.92 3.98 -20.85
C LEU A 262 31.78 3.88 -22.12
N ALA A 263 31.53 2.86 -22.96
CA ALA A 263 32.21 2.73 -24.24
C ALA A 263 31.92 3.92 -25.19
N GLY A 264 30.68 4.42 -25.20
CA GLY A 264 30.29 5.62 -25.93
C GLY A 264 31.08 6.86 -25.51
N PHE A 265 31.23 7.10 -24.21
CA PHE A 265 32.01 8.24 -23.70
C PHE A 265 33.49 8.16 -24.09
N MET A 266 34.12 6.99 -24.01
CA MET A 266 35.53 6.82 -24.43
C MET A 266 35.71 7.07 -25.94
N ALA A 267 34.78 6.60 -26.78
CA ALA A 267 34.81 6.82 -28.22
C ALA A 267 34.66 8.31 -28.62
N VAL A 268 33.90 9.09 -27.86
CA VAL A 268 33.77 10.54 -28.07
C VAL A 268 35.01 11.30 -27.58
N ALA A 269 35.56 10.94 -26.41
CA ALA A 269 36.76 11.57 -25.87
C ALA A 269 37.99 11.39 -26.79
N GLY A 270 38.17 10.19 -27.36
CA GLY A 270 39.29 9.89 -28.26
C GLY A 270 39.34 10.73 -29.53
N ARG A 271 38.20 11.22 -30.04
CA ARG A 271 38.16 12.03 -31.28
C ARG A 271 38.78 13.41 -31.14
N LYS A 272 38.98 13.93 -29.92
CA LYS A 272 39.46 15.31 -29.71
C LYS A 272 40.99 15.47 -29.83
N GLN A 273 41.77 14.39 -29.82
CA GLN A 273 43.24 14.45 -29.92
C GLN A 273 43.80 14.22 -31.33
N SER A 274 43.05 13.64 -32.27
CA SER A 274 43.56 13.31 -33.61
C SER A 274 43.60 14.49 -34.60
N GLY A 275 43.04 15.65 -34.24
CA GLY A 275 42.94 16.82 -35.14
C GLY A 275 44.16 17.75 -35.17
N GLN A 276 45.17 17.55 -34.31
CA GLN A 276 46.23 18.55 -34.08
C GLN A 276 47.64 18.05 -34.46
N ARG A 277 47.76 17.13 -35.43
CA ARG A 277 49.04 16.53 -35.83
C ARG A 277 49.36 16.59 -37.34
N ILE A 278 48.89 17.63 -38.04
CA ILE A 278 49.36 17.99 -39.39
C ILE A 278 49.57 19.51 -39.49
N SER A 279 50.57 20.02 -38.77
CA SER A 279 51.12 21.38 -38.97
C SER A 279 52.50 21.48 -38.32
N ASN A 280 53.45 20.66 -38.79
CA ASN A 280 54.90 20.85 -38.61
C ASN A 280 55.66 19.80 -39.45
N ARG A 281 55.65 20.00 -40.76
CA ARG A 281 56.73 19.62 -41.69
C ARG A 281 56.97 20.86 -42.55
N GLU A 282 57.99 21.64 -42.21
CA GLU A 282 59.38 21.48 -42.66
C GLU A 282 59.61 22.44 -43.85
N ASN A 283 59.99 23.67 -43.52
CA ASN A 283 60.75 24.51 -44.44
C ASN A 283 62.18 23.95 -44.49
N LEU A 284 62.69 23.75 -45.71
CA LEU A 284 64.10 23.63 -46.07
C LEU A 284 64.42 24.75 -47.07
#